data_AF-A0A7C0YQX1-F1
#
_entry.id   AF-A0A7C0YQX1-F1
#
_cell.length_a   1.000
_cell.length_b   1.000
_cell.length_c   1.000
_cell.angle_alpha   90.00
_cell.angle_beta   90.00
_cell.angle_gamma   90.00
#
_symmetry.space_group_name_H-M   'P 1'
#
loop_
_entity.id
_entity.type
_entity.pdbx_description
1 polymer ?
#
loop_
_entity_poly.entity_id
_entity_poly.type
_entity_poly.pdbx_seq_one_letter_code
_entity_poly.pdbx_strand_id
1 'polypeptide(L)'
;MEGLSSYARAFLGVTSKPDVDKIENLSPPVSIDQKSISRSPRSTAGTLTEVYDYLRILFAKIGVPHCYNCGNVMRKRNNSEILEGILSNPYRSQIAILSKSEWGSKNSKEILRQV
;
A
#
# COMPACT_ATOMS: atom_id res chain seq x y z
N MET A 1 -5.47 -13.74 22.30
CA MET A 1 -4.88 -12.69 21.43
C MET A 1 -5.61 -12.58 20.08
N GLU A 2 -6.77 -13.22 19.89
CA GLU A 2 -7.43 -13.39 18.58
C GLU A 2 -8.45 -12.30 18.20
N GLY A 3 -8.60 -11.23 18.99
CA GLY A 3 -9.54 -10.12 18.72
C GLY A 3 -8.90 -8.74 18.49
N LEU A 4 -7.58 -8.68 18.34
CA LEU A 4 -6.83 -7.43 18.18
C LEU A 4 -6.44 -7.23 16.72
N SER A 5 -6.64 -6.02 16.19
CA SER A 5 -6.11 -5.64 14.88
C SER A 5 -4.58 -5.78 14.87
N SER A 6 -4.02 -6.02 13.68
CA SER A 6 -2.57 -6.16 13.49
C SER A 6 -1.79 -4.95 14.03
N TYR A 7 -2.35 -3.74 13.91
CA TYR A 7 -1.80 -2.52 14.50
C TYR A 7 -1.79 -2.57 16.03
N ALA A 8 -2.90 -2.97 16.67
CA ALA A 8 -3.01 -2.97 18.12
C ALA A 8 -1.98 -3.89 18.79
N ARG A 9 -1.62 -5.02 18.15
CA ARG A 9 -0.58 -5.94 18.65
C ARG A 9 0.82 -5.33 18.65
N ALA A 10 1.10 -4.36 17.79
CA ALA A 10 2.42 -3.74 17.68
C ALA A 10 2.77 -2.84 18.89
N PHE A 11 1.77 -2.41 19.67
CA PHE A 11 1.95 -1.49 20.80
C PHE A 11 1.67 -2.12 22.17
N LEU A 12 1.13 -3.34 22.21
CA LEU A 12 0.83 -4.02 23.45
C LEU A 12 2.09 -4.74 23.96
N GLY A 13 2.75 -4.13 24.95
CA GLY A 13 3.80 -4.77 25.73
C GLY A 13 3.27 -5.93 26.58
N VAL A 14 4.18 -6.70 27.17
CA VAL A 14 3.83 -7.77 28.10
C VAL A 14 3.28 -7.15 29.39
N THR A 15 1.96 -7.14 29.55
CA THR A 15 1.31 -6.62 30.76
C THR A 15 1.52 -7.59 31.93
N SER A 16 1.86 -7.07 33.12
CA SER A 16 1.95 -7.87 34.35
C SER A 16 0.57 -8.43 34.74
N LYS A 17 0.56 -9.64 35.31
CA LYS A 17 -0.67 -10.25 35.84
C LYS A 17 -1.25 -9.36 36.96
N PRO A 18 -2.57 -9.09 36.98
CA PRO A 18 -3.20 -8.34 38.07
C PRO A 18 -3.14 -9.11 39.40
N ASP A 19 -3.08 -8.38 40.50
CA ASP A 19 -3.02 -8.91 41.87
C ASP A 19 -4.41 -9.35 42.36
N VAL A 20 -4.84 -10.53 41.90
CA VAL A 20 -6.12 -11.15 42.26
C VAL A 20 -5.97 -12.67 42.34
N ASP A 21 -6.64 -13.29 43.31
CA ASP A 21 -6.57 -14.73 43.55
C ASP A 21 -7.26 -15.55 42.46
N LYS A 22 -8.47 -15.12 42.06
CA LYS A 22 -9.27 -15.84 41.07
C LYS A 22 -10.25 -14.91 40.35
N ILE A 23 -10.35 -15.06 39.03
CA ILE A 23 -11.39 -14.46 38.19
C ILE A 23 -12.15 -15.61 37.54
N GLU A 24 -13.47 -15.64 37.69
CA GLU A 24 -14.37 -16.58 37.02
C GLU A 24 -15.42 -15.82 36.21
N ASN A 25 -15.88 -16.41 35.11
CA ASN A 25 -16.95 -15.86 34.26
C ASN A 25 -16.69 -14.46 33.68
N LEU A 26 -15.42 -14.09 33.45
CA LEU A 26 -15.11 -12.82 32.81
C LEU A 26 -15.27 -12.94 31.29
N SER A 27 -16.29 -12.27 30.76
CA SER A 27 -16.43 -12.02 29.33
C SER A 27 -15.22 -11.21 28.81
N PRO A 28 -14.77 -11.40 27.56
CA PRO A 28 -13.64 -10.65 27.00
C PRO A 28 -13.80 -9.14 27.22
N PRO A 29 -12.98 -8.51 28.10
CA PRO A 29 -13.16 -7.11 28.43
C PRO A 29 -12.55 -6.23 27.34
N VAL A 30 -13.20 -5.09 27.07
CA VAL A 30 -12.67 -4.03 26.19
C VAL A 30 -12.54 -2.75 27.02
N SER A 31 -11.34 -2.20 27.09
CA SER A 31 -11.09 -0.91 27.74
C SER A 31 -11.15 0.21 26.72
N ILE A 32 -12.00 1.21 26.96
CA ILE A 32 -12.09 2.43 26.14
C ILE A 32 -11.60 3.58 27.01
N ASP A 33 -10.41 4.08 26.72
CA ASP A 33 -9.76 5.17 27.45
C ASP A 33 -9.63 6.40 26.53
N GLN A 34 -9.81 7.61 27.05
CA GLN A 34 -9.73 8.87 26.28
C GLN A 34 -8.29 9.41 26.21
N LYS A 35 -7.28 8.55 26.29
CA LYS A 35 -5.89 8.97 26.15
C LYS A 35 -5.65 9.56 24.77
N SER A 36 -5.00 10.74 24.74
CA SER A 36 -4.63 11.41 23.49
C SER A 36 -3.71 10.50 22.68
N ILE A 37 -4.22 9.99 21.56
CA ILE A 37 -3.43 9.17 20.62
C ILE A 37 -2.24 10.01 20.13
N SER A 38 -1.05 9.42 20.13
CA SER A 38 0.16 10.02 19.55
C SER A 38 -0.15 10.54 18.14
N ARG A 39 0.09 11.84 17.90
CA ARG A 39 -0.27 12.50 16.66
C ARG A 39 0.77 12.20 15.59
N SER A 40 0.49 11.24 14.71
CA SER A 40 1.17 11.17 13.42
C SER A 40 0.49 12.14 12.43
N PRO A 41 1.24 13.01 11.73
CA PRO A 41 0.65 13.95 10.76
C PRO A 41 0.01 13.24 9.56
N ARG A 42 0.28 11.94 9.36
CA ARG A 42 -0.33 11.12 8.31
C ARG A 42 -1.55 10.33 8.79
N SER A 43 -1.82 10.30 10.10
CA SER A 43 -2.99 9.63 10.65
C SER A 43 -4.19 10.58 10.61
N THR A 44 -5.26 10.14 9.96
CA THR A 44 -6.51 10.88 9.82
C THR A 44 -7.64 10.09 10.47
N ALA A 45 -8.82 10.72 10.61
CA ALA A 45 -10.01 9.99 11.05
C ALA A 45 -10.30 8.77 10.17
N GLY A 46 -10.06 8.88 8.85
CA GLY A 46 -10.30 7.79 7.91
C GLY A 46 -9.31 6.62 8.04
N THR A 47 -8.08 6.86 8.49
CA THR A 47 -7.12 5.77 8.78
C THR A 47 -7.39 5.14 10.14
N LEU A 48 -7.89 5.91 11.12
CA LEU A 48 -8.23 5.41 12.45
C LEU A 48 -9.44 4.48 12.41
N THR A 49 -10.45 4.82 11.60
CA THR A 49 -11.68 4.02 11.46
C THR A 49 -11.58 2.98 10.34
N GLU A 50 -10.42 2.86 9.68
CA GLU A 50 -10.17 1.98 8.53
C GLU A 50 -11.06 2.28 7.29
N VAL A 51 -11.93 3.29 7.34
CA VAL A 51 -12.79 3.71 6.22
C VAL A 51 -11.95 4.03 4.97
N TYR A 52 -10.78 4.63 5.16
CA TYR A 52 -9.88 4.93 4.04
C TYR A 52 -9.40 3.66 3.31
N ASP A 53 -9.23 2.54 4.01
CA ASP A 53 -8.81 1.29 3.38
C ASP A 53 -9.92 0.70 2.52
N TYR A 54 -11.19 0.79 2.95
CA TYR A 54 -12.33 0.45 2.12
C TYR A 54 -12.44 1.35 0.89
N LEU A 55 -12.25 2.67 1.06
CA LEU A 55 -12.26 3.60 -0.06
C LEU A 55 -11.15 3.28 -1.07
N ARG A 56 -9.96 2.88 -0.63
CA ARG A 56 -8.87 2.47 -1.53
C ARG A 56 -9.27 1.27 -2.38
N ILE A 57 -9.89 0.25 -1.79
CA ILE A 57 -10.37 -0.92 -2.53
C ILE A 57 -11.48 -0.51 -3.51
N LEU A 58 -12.42 0.34 -3.08
CA LEU A 58 -13.50 0.82 -3.91
C LEU A 58 -12.95 1.54 -5.16
N PHE A 59 -12.13 2.58 -4.97
CA PHE A 59 -11.57 3.34 -6.09
C PHE A 59 -10.60 2.51 -6.95
N ALA A 60 -9.90 1.52 -6.39
CA ALA A 60 -9.09 0.60 -7.20
C ALA A 60 -9.94 -0.31 -8.09
N LYS A 61 -11.15 -0.70 -7.64
CA LYS A 61 -12.03 -1.60 -8.38
C LYS A 61 -12.90 -0.88 -9.42
N ILE A 62 -13.43 0.28 -9.08
CA ILE A 62 -14.42 0.99 -9.93
C ILE A 62 -13.96 2.36 -10.40
N GLY A 63 -12.83 2.86 -9.90
CA GLY A 63 -12.31 4.17 -10.29
C GLY A 63 -11.84 4.17 -11.74
N VAL A 64 -12.29 5.15 -12.51
CA VAL A 64 -11.79 5.42 -13.85
C VAL A 64 -10.59 6.36 -13.73
N PRO A 65 -9.37 5.94 -14.09
CA PRO A 65 -8.20 6.81 -14.01
C PRO A 65 -8.23 7.89 -15.10
N HIS A 66 -7.89 9.12 -14.73
CA HIS A 66 -7.79 10.27 -15.63
C HIS A 66 -6.38 10.88 -15.57
N CYS A 67 -5.93 11.43 -16.69
CA CYS A 67 -4.68 12.20 -16.74
C CYS A 67 -4.82 13.50 -15.94
N TYR A 68 -3.89 13.79 -15.03
CA TYR A 68 -3.93 15.00 -14.21
C TYR A 68 -3.73 16.30 -15.02
N ASN A 69 -3.08 16.23 -16.18
CA ASN A 69 -2.78 17.40 -17.00
C ASN A 69 -3.88 17.73 -18.01
N CYS A 70 -4.50 16.71 -18.62
CA CYS A 70 -5.49 16.92 -19.69
C CYS A 70 -6.90 16.39 -19.38
N GLY A 71 -7.10 15.69 -18.27
CA GLY A 71 -8.41 15.15 -17.87
C GLY A 71 -8.91 13.94 -18.67
N ASN A 72 -8.22 13.55 -19.74
CA ASN A 72 -8.63 12.40 -20.55
C ASN A 72 -8.54 11.08 -19.77
N VAL A 73 -9.46 10.15 -20.06
CA VAL A 73 -9.46 8.79 -19.50
C VAL A 73 -8.19 8.06 -19.89
N MET A 74 -7.51 7.48 -18.90
CA MET A 74 -6.32 6.67 -19.15
C MET A 74 -6.72 5.31 -19.73
N ARG A 75 -6.03 4.92 -20.80
CA ARG A 75 -6.20 3.61 -21.45
C ARG A 75 -4.90 2.83 -21.42
N LYS A 76 -5.02 1.51 -21.53
CA LYS A 76 -3.86 0.65 -21.77
C LYS A 76 -3.20 1.03 -23.09
N ARG A 77 -1.88 1.19 -23.08
CA ARG A 77 -1.07 1.37 -24.29
C ARG A 77 -0.55 0.04 -24.77
N ASN A 78 -0.42 -0.10 -26.08
CA ASN A 78 0.23 -1.25 -26.71
C ASN A 78 1.74 -0.99 -26.88
N ASN A 79 2.52 -2.04 -27.17
CA ASN A 79 3.97 -1.93 -27.25
C ASN A 79 4.42 -0.96 -28.36
N SER A 80 3.71 -0.94 -29.49
CA SER A 80 4.00 -0.03 -30.61
C SER A 80 3.77 1.43 -30.25
N GLU A 81 2.68 1.77 -29.57
CA GLU A 81 2.41 3.14 -29.06
C GLU A 81 3.46 3.59 -28.05
N ILE A 82 3.97 2.67 -27.22
CA ILE A 82 5.05 2.97 -26.29
C ILE A 82 6.35 3.24 -27.05
N LEU A 83 6.68 2.39 -28.03
CA LEU A 83 7.88 2.53 -28.85
C LEU A 83 7.86 3.84 -29.65
N GLU A 84 6.73 4.17 -30.27
CA GLU A 84 6.51 5.43 -30.99
C GLU A 84 6.70 6.62 -30.05
N GLY A 85 6.16 6.55 -28.83
CA GLY A 85 6.40 7.53 -27.78
C GLY A 85 7.89 7.73 -27.48
N ILE A 86 8.67 6.65 -27.38
CA ILE A 86 10.12 6.72 -27.15
C ILE A 86 10.85 7.34 -28.35
N LEU A 87 10.49 6.94 -29.57
CA LEU A 87 11.12 7.41 -30.80
C LEU A 87 10.77 8.87 -31.13
N SER A 88 9.65 9.38 -30.65
CA SER A 88 9.24 10.79 -30.79
C SER A 88 10.12 11.79 -30.03
N ASN A 89 11.08 11.31 -29.23
CA ASN A 89 12.02 12.19 -28.54
C ASN A 89 12.95 12.92 -29.54
N PRO A 90 13.46 14.11 -29.18
CA PRO A 90 14.37 14.87 -30.03
C PRO A 90 15.60 14.07 -30.48
N TYR A 91 16.12 14.39 -31.66
CA TYR A 91 17.33 13.75 -32.20
C TYR A 91 18.50 13.85 -31.21
N ARG A 92 19.24 12.74 -31.01
CA ARG A 92 20.32 12.57 -30.02
C ARG A 92 19.91 12.65 -28.54
N SER A 93 18.63 12.46 -28.20
CA SER A 93 18.23 12.25 -26.81
C SER A 93 18.94 11.02 -26.22
N GLN A 94 19.62 11.20 -25.09
CA GLN A 94 20.21 10.09 -24.34
C GLN A 94 19.12 9.44 -23.48
N ILE A 95 18.77 8.19 -23.78
CA ILE A 95 17.72 7.45 -23.09
C ILE A 95 18.34 6.23 -22.41
N ALA A 96 18.09 6.08 -21.10
CA ALA A 96 18.44 4.87 -20.37
C ALA A 96 17.22 3.96 -20.28
N ILE A 97 17.33 2.73 -20.78
CA ILE A 97 16.27 1.72 -20.67
C ILE A 97 16.54 0.88 -19.43
N LEU A 98 15.62 0.96 -18.46
CA LEU A 98 15.67 0.21 -17.22
C LEU A 98 14.51 -0.77 -17.16
N SER A 99 14.74 -1.92 -16.56
CA SER A 99 13.68 -2.88 -16.24
C SER A 99 13.86 -3.38 -14.80
N LYS A 100 12.75 -3.61 -14.10
CA LYS A 100 12.77 -4.28 -12.80
C LYS A 100 13.02 -5.76 -13.05
N SER A 101 14.21 -6.26 -12.75
CA SER A 101 14.48 -7.69 -12.83
C SER A 101 13.80 -8.40 -11.66
N GLU A 102 12.69 -9.09 -11.93
CA GLU A 102 12.03 -9.95 -10.93
C GLU A 102 12.66 -11.36 -10.87
N TRP A 103 13.62 -11.66 -11.73
CA TRP A 103 14.36 -12.92 -11.74
C TRP A 103 15.69 -12.78 -11.01
N GLY A 104 15.69 -13.11 -9.72
CA GLY A 104 16.93 -13.37 -9.00
C GLY A 104 17.73 -14.45 -9.73
N SER A 105 18.96 -14.11 -10.13
CA SER A 105 20.00 -14.99 -10.69
C SER A 105 20.10 -15.18 -12.22
N LYS A 106 19.26 -14.60 -13.08
CA LYS A 106 19.52 -14.67 -14.55
C LYS A 106 20.29 -13.45 -15.05
N ASN A 107 21.36 -13.72 -15.79
CA ASN A 107 22.24 -12.71 -16.36
C ASN A 107 21.43 -11.81 -17.31
N SER A 108 21.43 -10.51 -17.07
CA SER A 108 20.61 -9.52 -17.79
C SER A 108 20.85 -9.52 -19.30
N LYS A 109 22.03 -9.98 -19.76
CA LYS A 109 22.37 -10.15 -21.18
C LYS A 109 21.64 -11.29 -21.90
N GLU A 110 21.26 -12.35 -21.19
CA GLU A 110 20.52 -13.48 -21.79
C GLU A 110 19.05 -13.15 -22.03
N ILE A 111 18.45 -12.37 -21.13
CA ILE A 111 17.04 -11.97 -21.21
C ILE A 111 16.81 -11.04 -22.42
N LEU A 112 17.76 -10.14 -22.70
CA LEU A 112 17.70 -9.21 -23.83
C LEU A 112 17.91 -9.88 -25.20
N ARG A 113 18.35 -11.14 -25.27
CA ARG A 113 18.49 -11.88 -26.53
C ARG A 113 17.21 -12.60 -26.97
N GLN A 114 16.21 -12.69 -26.10
CA GLN A 114 14.95 -13.40 -26.35
C GLN A 114 13.79 -12.47 -26.73
N VAL A 115 14.04 -11.16 -26.79
CA VAL A 115 13.12 -10.12 -27.26
C VAL A 115 13.61 -9.61 -28.60
#